data_AF-A0A7Y5WHR8-F1
#
_entry.id   AF-A0A7Y5WHR8-F1
#
_cell.length_a   1.000
_cell.length_b   1.000
_cell.length_c   1.000
_cell.angle_alpha   90.00
_cell.angle_beta   90.00
_cell.angle_gamma   90.00
#
_symmetry.space_group_name_H-M   'P 1'
#
loop_
_entity.id
_entity.type
_entity.pdbx_description
1 polymer ?
#
loop_
_entity_poly.entity_id
_entity_poly.type
_entity_poly.pdbx_seq_one_letter_code
_entity_poly.pdbx_strand_id
1 'polypeptide(L)'
;MQVVEEHDWSLARRRWGIGFAVAMAVLAALSAVRLTSSPWSFRLEVSTTTALFVALAVVPWLLERLVDRGGSLRLPGGVEVALDAKEVREVGLPGLSATRMVVDARLGRLEQEYERRRGTAATWERTQHLERILAEARLLAGAASEHTGDRLTEFEDASDGQRAVTVALLEGAVAVPGASAATLVSGLAAPRSSFEEYHLLTALRLHHRYFTRDEVQSLRALVERRLEEGAWPAGSDRRGLARRVRAEMSG
;
A
#
# COMPACT_ATOMS: atom_id res chain seq x y z
N MET A 1 -8.44 48.78 -8.28
CA MET A 1 -9.43 47.68 -8.20
C MET A 1 -9.26 46.83 -9.45
N GLN A 2 -8.34 45.87 -9.41
CA GLN A 2 -8.08 44.86 -10.45
C GLN A 2 -7.39 43.68 -9.75
N VAL A 3 -8.18 42.74 -9.22
CA VAL A 3 -7.72 41.45 -8.68
C VAL A 3 -8.80 40.41 -8.99
N VAL A 4 -9.02 40.12 -10.27
CA VAL A 4 -9.79 38.95 -10.72
C VAL A 4 -9.24 38.54 -12.09
N GLU A 5 -8.20 37.70 -12.12
CA GLU A 5 -7.83 36.97 -13.35
C GLU A 5 -6.84 35.81 -13.10
N GLU A 6 -6.22 35.70 -11.92
CA GLU A 6 -5.20 34.68 -11.66
C GLU A 6 -5.74 33.25 -11.38
N HIS A 7 -7.04 33.10 -11.11
CA HIS A 7 -7.60 31.80 -10.68
C HIS A 7 -7.89 30.83 -11.84
N ASP A 8 -8.12 31.34 -13.06
CA ASP A 8 -8.56 30.53 -14.21
C ASP A 8 -7.40 29.80 -14.92
N TRP A 9 -6.19 30.34 -14.81
CA TRP A 9 -4.99 29.76 -15.42
C TRP A 9 -4.58 28.40 -14.82
N SER A 10 -4.96 28.12 -13.57
CA SER A 10 -4.61 26.88 -12.87
C SER A 10 -5.43 25.67 -13.35
N LEU A 11 -6.72 25.89 -13.67
CA LEU A 11 -7.62 24.88 -14.24
C LEU A 11 -7.30 24.61 -15.71
N ALA A 12 -6.95 25.65 -16.46
CA ALA A 12 -6.46 25.52 -17.84
C ALA A 12 -5.18 24.67 -17.89
N ARG A 13 -4.16 24.95 -17.07
CA ARG A 13 -2.93 24.13 -17.04
C ARG A 13 -3.17 22.66 -16.65
N ARG A 14 -4.12 22.38 -15.75
CA ARG A 14 -4.47 21.01 -15.33
C ARG A 14 -5.19 20.20 -16.41
N ARG A 15 -6.14 20.81 -17.12
CA ARG A 15 -6.80 20.16 -18.27
C ARG A 15 -5.80 19.85 -19.38
N TRP A 16 -4.82 20.73 -19.58
CA TRP A 16 -3.74 20.51 -20.54
C TRP A 16 -2.75 19.42 -20.08
N GLY A 17 -2.41 19.33 -18.79
CA GLY A 17 -1.49 18.31 -18.26
C GLY A 17 -2.01 16.88 -18.36
N ILE A 18 -3.29 16.66 -17.99
CA ILE A 18 -3.93 15.33 -18.09
C ILE A 18 -4.16 14.98 -19.58
N GLY A 19 -4.64 15.94 -20.37
CA GLY A 19 -4.80 15.76 -21.82
C GLY A 19 -3.48 15.42 -22.50
N PHE A 20 -2.37 16.05 -22.09
CA PHE A 20 -1.04 15.79 -22.59
C PHE A 20 -0.51 14.41 -22.17
N ALA A 21 -0.68 14.01 -20.90
CA ALA A 21 -0.26 12.69 -20.43
C ALA A 21 -1.03 11.55 -21.15
N VAL A 22 -2.35 11.73 -21.35
CA VAL A 22 -3.17 10.78 -22.12
C VAL A 22 -2.76 10.78 -23.59
N ALA A 23 -2.54 11.95 -24.20
CA ALA A 23 -2.08 12.04 -25.59
C ALA A 23 -0.71 11.40 -25.78
N MET A 24 0.23 11.57 -24.84
CA MET A 24 1.55 10.95 -24.87
C MET A 24 1.49 9.43 -24.65
N ALA A 25 0.62 8.94 -23.76
CA ALA A 25 0.39 7.51 -23.58
C ALA A 25 -0.25 6.88 -24.83
N VAL A 26 -1.18 7.56 -25.48
CA VAL A 26 -1.78 7.14 -26.76
C VAL A 26 -0.74 7.17 -27.89
N LEU A 27 0.08 8.22 -27.98
CA LEU A 27 1.17 8.31 -28.96
C LEU A 27 2.23 7.22 -28.74
N ALA A 28 2.61 6.93 -27.49
CA ALA A 28 3.52 5.84 -27.15
C ALA A 28 2.91 4.48 -27.51
N ALA A 29 1.62 4.27 -27.23
CA ALA A 29 0.90 3.06 -27.60
C ALA A 29 0.80 2.90 -29.14
N LEU A 30 0.57 3.99 -29.88
CA LEU A 30 0.54 4.02 -31.34
C LEU A 30 1.93 3.79 -31.95
N SER A 31 3.00 4.28 -31.31
CA SER A 31 4.38 4.06 -31.77
C SER A 31 4.84 2.60 -31.65
N ALA A 32 4.17 1.82 -30.79
CA ALA A 32 4.38 0.38 -30.64
C ALA A 32 3.51 -0.46 -31.60
N VAL A 33 2.63 0.15 -32.39
CA VAL A 33 1.82 -0.55 -33.40
C VAL A 33 2.64 -0.69 -34.68
N ARG A 34 3.02 -1.93 -35.02
CA ARG A 34 3.56 -2.23 -36.36
C ARG A 34 2.40 -2.39 -37.34
N LEU A 35 2.23 -1.41 -38.22
CA LEU A 35 1.31 -1.48 -39.34
C LEU A 35 1.98 -2.26 -40.49
N THR A 36 1.54 -3.48 -40.75
CA THR A 36 1.83 -4.17 -42.02
C THR A 36 0.63 -3.98 -42.95
N SER A 37 0.82 -3.22 -44.03
CA SER A 37 -0.23 -2.95 -45.01
C SER A 37 -0.22 -3.98 -46.13
N SER A 38 -1.38 -4.62 -46.35
CA SER A 38 -1.73 -5.34 -47.57
C SER A 38 -2.87 -4.58 -48.26
N PRO A 39 -2.98 -4.61 -49.60
CA PRO A 39 -3.97 -3.81 -50.35
C PRO A 39 -5.44 -4.05 -49.97
N TRP A 40 -5.76 -5.10 -49.20
CA TRP A 40 -7.13 -5.45 -48.83
C TRP A 40 -7.34 -5.75 -47.33
N SER A 41 -6.33 -5.56 -46.47
CA SER A 41 -6.48 -5.78 -45.02
C SER A 41 -5.42 -5.08 -44.18
N PHE A 42 -5.82 -4.61 -43.00
CA PHE A 42 -4.91 -4.15 -41.94
C PHE A 42 -4.86 -5.20 -40.83
N ARG A 43 -3.65 -5.60 -40.40
CA ARG A 43 -3.45 -6.34 -39.14
C ARG A 43 -2.83 -5.40 -38.12
N LEU A 44 -3.44 -5.37 -36.94
CA LEU A 44 -2.99 -4.58 -35.80
C LEU A 44 -2.45 -5.55 -34.75
N GLU A 45 -1.13 -5.69 -34.65
CA GLU A 45 -0.49 -6.47 -33.59
C GLU A 45 -0.32 -5.59 -32.35
N VAL A 46 -1.19 -5.78 -31.36
CA VAL A 46 -1.07 -5.13 -30.06
C VAL A 46 -0.15 -6.00 -29.20
N SER A 47 1.03 -5.48 -28.86
CA SER A 47 1.88 -6.17 -27.88
C SER A 47 1.19 -6.20 -26.52
N THR A 48 1.42 -7.25 -25.73
CA THR A 48 0.89 -7.37 -24.36
C THR A 48 1.26 -6.15 -23.50
N THR A 49 2.42 -5.57 -23.74
CA THR A 49 2.91 -4.35 -23.09
C THR A 49 2.05 -3.13 -23.45
N THR A 50 1.68 -2.99 -24.72
CA THR A 50 0.79 -1.91 -25.20
C THR A 50 -0.61 -2.03 -24.58
N ALA A 51 -1.14 -3.25 -24.48
CA ALA A 51 -2.42 -3.50 -23.81
C ALA A 51 -2.37 -3.13 -22.32
N LEU A 52 -1.25 -3.39 -21.64
CA LEU A 52 -1.05 -3.03 -20.23
C LEU A 52 -1.03 -1.51 -20.02
N PHE A 53 -0.32 -0.76 -20.88
CA PHE A 53 -0.27 0.70 -20.79
C PHE A 53 -1.63 1.34 -21.09
N VAL A 54 -2.35 0.84 -22.09
CA VAL A 54 -3.71 1.30 -22.39
C VAL A 54 -4.65 0.99 -21.21
N ALA A 55 -4.54 -0.20 -20.62
CA ALA A 55 -5.31 -0.54 -19.42
C ALA A 55 -4.98 0.40 -18.26
N LEU A 56 -3.71 0.64 -17.95
CA LEU A 56 -3.28 1.56 -16.89
C LEU A 56 -3.73 3.02 -17.13
N ALA A 57 -3.81 3.46 -18.38
CA ALA A 57 -4.26 4.81 -18.72
C ALA A 57 -5.79 4.96 -18.69
N VAL A 58 -6.52 3.91 -19.08
CA VAL A 58 -7.98 3.94 -19.23
C VAL A 58 -8.71 3.53 -17.95
N VAL A 59 -8.10 2.69 -17.11
CA VAL A 59 -8.67 2.24 -15.84
C VAL A 59 -8.98 3.40 -14.89
N PRO A 60 -8.09 4.39 -14.65
CA PRO A 60 -8.41 5.54 -13.80
C PRO A 60 -9.63 6.32 -14.30
N TRP A 61 -9.72 6.56 -15.62
CA TRP A 61 -10.86 7.27 -16.23
C TRP A 61 -12.17 6.47 -16.16
N LEU A 62 -12.10 5.14 -16.37
CA LEU A 62 -13.24 4.24 -16.23
C LEU A 62 -13.74 4.18 -14.79
N LEU A 63 -12.82 4.12 -13.83
CA LEU A 63 -13.14 4.15 -12.40
C LEU A 63 -13.80 5.47 -12.01
N GLU A 64 -13.27 6.61 -12.46
CA GLU A 64 -13.88 7.93 -12.24
C GLU A 64 -15.30 8.00 -12.83
N ARG A 65 -15.50 7.48 -14.05
CA ARG A 65 -16.80 7.36 -14.71
C ARG A 65 -17.78 6.40 -14.02
N LEU A 66 -17.28 5.32 -13.41
CA LEU A 66 -18.07 4.34 -12.66
C LEU A 66 -18.52 4.92 -11.32
N VAL A 67 -17.60 5.62 -10.65
CA VAL A 67 -17.85 6.37 -9.42
C VAL A 67 -18.90 7.45 -9.63
N ASP A 68 -18.77 8.28 -10.67
CA ASP A 68 -19.72 9.37 -10.96
C ASP A 68 -21.15 8.89 -11.21
N ARG A 69 -21.32 7.60 -11.53
CA ARG A 69 -22.62 6.96 -11.76
C ARG A 69 -23.10 6.09 -10.59
N GLY A 70 -22.34 6.01 -9.50
CA GLY A 70 -22.68 5.18 -8.34
C GLY A 70 -22.68 3.68 -8.64
N GLY A 71 -21.73 3.20 -9.44
CA GLY A 71 -21.62 1.78 -9.79
C GLY A 71 -21.06 0.92 -8.66
N SER A 72 -21.49 -0.34 -8.56
CA SER A 72 -20.81 -1.34 -7.74
C SER A 72 -19.76 -2.10 -8.57
N LEU A 73 -18.64 -2.43 -7.95
CA LEU A 73 -17.55 -3.19 -8.57
C LEU A 73 -17.49 -4.57 -7.91
N ARG A 74 -17.84 -5.61 -8.68
CA ARG A 74 -17.66 -7.01 -8.25
C ARG A 74 -16.27 -7.47 -8.58
N LEU A 75 -15.48 -7.71 -7.54
CA LEU A 75 -14.14 -8.28 -7.64
C LEU A 75 -14.24 -9.81 -7.83
N PRO A 76 -13.21 -10.45 -8.44
CA PRO A 76 -13.11 -11.90 -8.49
C PRO A 76 -13.18 -12.47 -7.07
N GLY A 77 -14.10 -13.41 -6.83
CA GLY A 77 -14.39 -13.93 -5.48
C GLY A 77 -15.72 -13.43 -4.87
N GLY A 78 -16.52 -12.66 -5.62
CA GLY A 78 -17.88 -12.29 -5.22
C GLY A 78 -17.96 -11.12 -4.23
N VAL A 79 -16.84 -10.45 -3.97
CA VAL A 79 -16.80 -9.23 -3.15
C VAL A 79 -17.36 -8.09 -3.98
N GLU A 80 -18.50 -7.56 -3.55
CA GLU A 80 -19.14 -6.41 -4.18
C GLU A 80 -18.77 -5.15 -3.39
N VAL A 81 -17.95 -4.30 -4.02
CA VAL A 81 -17.57 -3.00 -3.47
C VAL A 81 -18.54 -1.98 -4.04
N ALA A 82 -19.45 -1.47 -3.22
CA ALA A 82 -20.27 -0.32 -3.58
C ALA A 82 -19.38 0.92 -3.60
N LEU A 83 -19.11 1.48 -4.78
CA LEU A 83 -18.40 2.75 -4.89
C LEU A 83 -19.47 3.84 -4.69
N ASP A 84 -19.73 4.20 -3.44
CA ASP A 84 -20.65 5.29 -3.15
C ASP A 84 -20.04 6.60 -3.67
N ALA A 85 -20.71 7.21 -4.64
CA ALA A 85 -20.34 8.49 -5.23
C ALA A 85 -20.20 9.58 -4.16
N LYS A 86 -20.82 9.42 -2.99
CA LYS A 86 -20.69 10.35 -1.87
C LYS A 86 -19.34 10.22 -1.15
N GLU A 87 -18.85 9.00 -0.91
CA GLU A 87 -17.52 8.80 -0.33
C GLU A 87 -16.41 9.22 -1.31
N VAL A 88 -16.60 9.02 -2.61
CA VAL A 88 -15.56 9.42 -3.59
C VAL A 88 -15.64 10.90 -3.99
N ARG A 89 -16.82 11.55 -3.96
CA ARG A 89 -16.91 13.03 -4.13
C ARG A 89 -16.42 13.80 -2.91
N GLU A 90 -16.57 13.27 -1.70
CA GLU A 90 -15.85 13.82 -0.53
C GLU A 90 -14.33 13.61 -0.64
N VAL A 91 -13.90 12.66 -1.47
CA VAL A 91 -12.48 12.36 -1.76
C VAL A 91 -11.97 13.05 -3.06
N GLY A 92 -12.80 13.84 -3.74
CA GLY A 92 -12.48 14.54 -5.00
C GLY A 92 -11.78 15.90 -4.84
N LEU A 93 -10.55 15.90 -4.31
CA LEU A 93 -9.45 16.87 -4.44
C LEU A 93 -9.78 18.33 -4.89
N PRO A 94 -9.73 19.32 -3.97
CA PRO A 94 -8.45 19.95 -3.67
C PRO A 94 -8.13 20.11 -2.18
N GLY A 95 -6.85 19.85 -1.88
CA GLY A 95 -6.21 19.97 -0.58
C GLY A 95 -5.55 18.65 -0.23
N LEU A 96 -4.22 18.55 -0.30
CA LEU A 96 -3.47 17.42 0.29
C LEU A 96 -3.97 17.16 1.73
N SER A 97 -4.36 18.24 2.44
CA SER A 97 -5.01 18.21 3.74
C SER A 97 -6.34 17.46 3.81
N ALA A 98 -7.20 17.48 2.78
CA ALA A 98 -8.50 16.80 2.83
C ALA A 98 -8.35 15.28 2.67
N THR A 99 -7.53 14.83 1.71
CA THR A 99 -7.14 13.42 1.58
C THR A 99 -6.39 12.95 2.83
N ARG A 100 -5.50 13.80 3.37
CA ARG A 100 -4.81 13.58 4.65
C ARG A 100 -5.80 13.35 5.80
N MET A 101 -6.77 14.25 5.97
CA MET A 101 -7.78 14.16 7.03
C MET A 101 -8.61 12.88 6.91
N VAL A 102 -9.00 12.48 5.70
CA VAL A 102 -9.78 11.25 5.48
C VAL A 102 -8.93 10.00 5.79
N VAL A 103 -7.68 9.98 5.34
CA VAL A 103 -6.75 8.87 5.63
C VAL A 103 -6.45 8.78 7.12
N ASP A 104 -6.09 9.88 7.77
CA ASP A 104 -5.84 9.93 9.22
C ASP A 104 -7.05 9.45 10.02
N ALA A 105 -8.24 9.95 9.69
CA ALA A 105 -9.48 9.52 10.34
C ALA A 105 -9.74 8.02 10.10
N ARG A 106 -9.43 7.49 8.91
CA ARG A 106 -9.58 6.05 8.64
C ARG A 106 -8.56 5.23 9.41
N LEU A 107 -7.29 5.63 9.43
CA LEU A 107 -6.23 4.97 10.20
C LEU A 107 -6.58 4.95 11.69
N GLY A 108 -6.99 6.09 12.26
CA GLY A 108 -7.44 6.16 13.66
C GLY A 108 -8.61 5.23 13.98
N ARG A 109 -9.57 5.06 13.05
CA ARG A 109 -10.65 4.08 13.20
C ARG A 109 -10.14 2.63 13.18
N LEU A 110 -9.20 2.32 12.28
CA LEU A 110 -8.60 0.98 12.20
C LEU A 110 -7.82 0.64 13.47
N GLU A 111 -7.08 1.60 14.02
CA GLU A 111 -6.33 1.46 15.27
C GLU A 111 -7.25 1.18 16.45
N GLN A 112 -8.31 1.97 16.61
CA GLN A 112 -9.30 1.78 17.67
C GLN A 112 -10.03 0.44 17.53
N GLU A 113 -10.41 0.06 16.31
CA GLU A 113 -11.04 -1.23 16.07
C GLU A 113 -10.09 -2.39 16.36
N TYR A 114 -8.80 -2.25 16.04
CA TYR A 114 -7.77 -3.22 16.39
C TYR A 114 -7.69 -3.42 17.91
N GLU A 115 -7.60 -2.31 18.67
CA GLU A 115 -7.52 -2.36 20.14
C GLU A 115 -8.74 -3.04 20.76
N ARG A 116 -9.95 -2.62 20.34
CA ARG A 116 -11.20 -3.23 20.80
C ARG A 116 -11.22 -4.73 20.57
N ARG A 117 -10.74 -5.19 19.41
CA ARG A 117 -10.76 -6.59 19.03
C ARG A 117 -9.66 -7.39 19.73
N ARG A 118 -8.46 -6.83 19.85
CA ARG A 118 -7.34 -7.45 20.55
C ARG A 118 -7.65 -7.70 22.04
N GLY A 119 -8.40 -6.80 22.67
CA GLY A 119 -8.88 -6.95 24.04
C GLY A 119 -9.88 -8.10 24.27
N THR A 120 -10.36 -8.75 23.21
CA THR A 120 -11.25 -9.92 23.32
C THR A 120 -10.47 -11.24 23.43
N ALA A 121 -11.16 -12.33 23.79
CA ALA A 121 -10.57 -13.66 23.94
C ALA A 121 -9.82 -14.12 22.68
N ALA A 122 -8.70 -14.82 22.87
CA ALA A 122 -7.85 -15.31 21.78
C ALA A 122 -8.51 -16.45 21.01
N THR A 123 -9.30 -16.10 20.00
CA THR A 123 -9.97 -17.04 19.10
C THR A 123 -9.46 -16.90 17.67
N TRP A 124 -9.71 -17.92 16.85
CA TRP A 124 -9.45 -17.88 15.41
C TRP A 124 -10.19 -16.72 14.72
N GLU A 125 -11.46 -16.52 15.07
CA GLU A 125 -12.30 -15.42 14.55
C GLU A 125 -11.70 -14.04 14.87
N ARG A 126 -11.17 -13.86 16.09
CA ARG A 126 -10.47 -12.64 16.47
C ARG A 126 -9.28 -12.41 15.54
N THR A 127 -8.44 -13.42 15.32
CA THR A 127 -7.27 -13.31 14.43
C THR A 127 -7.68 -12.95 13.00
N GLN A 128 -8.72 -13.58 12.44
CA GLN A 128 -9.24 -13.23 11.11
C GLN A 128 -9.72 -11.78 11.02
N HIS A 129 -10.34 -11.27 12.08
CA HIS A 129 -10.78 -9.88 12.12
C HIS A 129 -9.60 -8.90 12.21
N LEU A 130 -8.58 -9.20 13.02
CA LEU A 130 -7.36 -8.41 13.07
C LEU A 130 -6.64 -8.39 11.71
N GLU A 131 -6.56 -9.53 11.01
CA GLU A 131 -6.01 -9.59 9.65
C GLU A 131 -6.78 -8.74 8.66
N ARG A 132 -8.12 -8.68 8.78
CA ARG A 132 -8.94 -7.83 7.92
C ARG A 132 -8.62 -6.35 8.12
N ILE A 133 -8.42 -5.92 9.36
CA ILE A 133 -8.01 -4.56 9.70
C ILE A 133 -6.66 -4.24 9.06
N LEU A 134 -5.68 -5.14 9.20
CA LEU A 134 -4.36 -4.93 8.61
C LEU A 134 -4.38 -4.98 7.08
N ALA A 135 -5.21 -5.83 6.48
CA ALA A 135 -5.40 -5.86 5.03
C ALA A 135 -5.95 -4.54 4.52
N GLU A 136 -6.89 -3.94 5.24
CA GLU A 136 -7.39 -2.60 4.89
C GLU A 136 -6.32 -1.52 5.05
N ALA A 137 -5.53 -1.56 6.13
CA ALA A 137 -4.41 -0.63 6.31
C ALA A 137 -3.40 -0.73 5.15
N ARG A 138 -3.04 -1.94 4.68
CA ARG A 138 -2.15 -2.12 3.52
C ARG A 138 -2.66 -1.42 2.27
N LEU A 139 -3.98 -1.42 2.02
CA LEU A 139 -4.57 -0.74 0.86
C LEU A 139 -4.43 0.79 0.95
N LEU A 140 -4.29 1.33 2.16
CA LEU A 140 -4.09 2.76 2.40
C LEU A 140 -2.60 3.18 2.33
N ALA A 141 -1.65 2.25 2.21
CA ALA A 141 -0.22 2.54 2.30
C ALA A 141 0.27 3.62 1.33
N GLY A 142 -0.23 3.64 0.09
CA GLY A 142 0.13 4.66 -0.89
C GLY A 142 -0.35 6.06 -0.48
N ALA A 143 -1.62 6.17 -0.07
CA ALA A 143 -2.22 7.42 0.38
C ALA A 143 -1.67 7.90 1.73
N ALA A 144 -1.22 6.97 2.58
CA ALA A 144 -0.65 7.24 3.90
C ALA A 144 0.88 7.42 3.88
N SER A 145 1.52 7.39 2.70
CA SER A 145 2.99 7.40 2.59
C SER A 145 3.66 8.56 3.33
N GLU A 146 3.07 9.76 3.29
CA GLU A 146 3.55 10.96 4.00
C GLU A 146 3.46 10.84 5.54
N HIS A 147 2.58 9.98 6.06
CA HIS A 147 2.39 9.77 7.51
C HIS A 147 3.31 8.71 8.08
N THR A 148 3.80 7.81 7.23
CA THR A 148 4.59 6.66 7.66
C THR A 148 5.84 7.10 8.44
N GLY A 149 6.44 8.23 8.08
CA GLY A 149 7.59 8.81 8.80
C GLY A 149 7.28 9.14 10.26
N ASP A 150 6.27 9.99 10.50
CA ASP A 150 5.85 10.41 11.85
C ASP A 150 5.48 9.18 12.71
N ARG A 151 4.75 8.23 12.12
CA ARG A 151 4.34 7.00 12.78
C ARG A 151 5.50 6.06 13.14
N LEU A 152 6.59 6.07 12.37
CA LEU A 152 7.80 5.33 12.68
C LEU A 152 8.58 5.95 13.84
N THR A 153 8.56 7.29 13.94
CA THR A 153 9.16 8.01 15.07
C THR A 153 8.45 7.70 16.39
N GLU A 154 7.12 7.59 16.37
CA GLU A 154 6.31 7.30 17.56
C GLU A 154 6.13 5.80 17.84
N PHE A 155 6.71 4.92 17.02
CA PHE A 155 6.38 3.49 17.00
C PHE A 155 6.61 2.76 18.33
N GLU A 156 7.65 3.12 19.07
CA GLU A 156 7.98 2.44 20.34
C GLU A 156 6.94 2.72 21.42
N ASP A 157 6.48 3.97 21.50
CA ASP A 157 5.53 4.47 22.50
C ASP A 157 4.06 4.35 22.06
N ALA A 158 3.81 4.08 20.78
CA ALA A 158 2.46 3.98 20.22
C ALA A 158 1.62 2.87 20.88
N SER A 159 0.29 2.95 20.74
CA SER A 159 -0.61 1.88 21.14
C SER A 159 -0.40 0.58 20.33
N ASP A 160 -0.97 -0.53 20.77
CA ASP A 160 -0.87 -1.81 20.06
C ASP A 160 -1.53 -1.73 18.67
N GLY A 161 -2.65 -1.02 18.58
CA GLY A 161 -3.34 -0.73 17.33
C GLY A 161 -2.53 0.16 16.40
N GLN A 162 -1.94 1.23 16.92
CA GLN A 162 -1.07 2.11 16.14
C GLN A 162 0.13 1.36 15.56
N ARG A 163 0.81 0.54 16.38
CA ARG A 163 1.93 -0.28 15.92
C ARG A 163 1.51 -1.28 14.85
N ALA A 164 0.44 -2.04 15.07
CA ALA A 164 -0.03 -3.03 14.12
C ALA A 164 -0.42 -2.41 12.77
N VAL A 165 -1.13 -1.28 12.80
CA VAL A 165 -1.51 -0.53 11.59
C VAL A 165 -0.28 0.06 10.90
N THR A 166 0.71 0.60 11.63
CA THR A 166 1.97 1.09 11.04
C THR A 166 2.75 -0.02 10.34
N VAL A 167 2.86 -1.21 10.94
CA VAL A 167 3.49 -2.37 10.29
C VAL A 167 2.73 -2.77 9.03
N ALA A 168 1.39 -2.78 9.06
CA ALA A 168 0.58 -3.08 7.90
C ALA A 168 0.73 -2.04 6.77
N LEU A 169 0.85 -0.76 7.10
CA LEU A 169 1.17 0.28 6.11
C LEU A 169 2.51 0.01 5.43
N LEU A 170 3.53 -0.39 6.21
CA LEU A 170 4.82 -0.78 5.64
C LEU A 170 4.68 -2.00 4.75
N GLU A 171 3.94 -3.05 5.15
CA GLU A 171 3.70 -4.22 4.30
C GLU A 171 3.03 -3.87 2.95
N GLY A 172 2.17 -2.85 2.91
CA GLY A 172 1.51 -2.36 1.69
C GLY A 172 2.33 -1.36 0.88
N ALA A 173 3.42 -0.82 1.42
CA ALA A 173 4.20 0.23 0.79
C ALA A 173 5.07 -0.31 -0.35
N VAL A 174 5.15 0.43 -1.46
CA VAL A 174 6.04 0.09 -2.59
C VAL A 174 7.50 0.40 -2.27
N ALA A 175 7.72 1.46 -1.50
CA ALA A 175 9.02 1.87 -0.98
C ALA A 175 8.85 2.27 0.48
N VAL A 176 9.82 1.90 1.31
CA VAL A 176 9.82 2.25 2.74
C VAL A 176 10.75 3.43 3.01
N PRO A 177 10.40 4.32 3.95
CA PRO A 177 11.32 5.33 4.44
C PRO A 177 12.63 4.71 4.96
N GLY A 178 13.76 5.38 4.80
CA GLY A 178 15.07 4.86 5.22
C GLY A 178 15.14 4.51 6.73
N ALA A 179 14.41 5.26 7.57
CA ALA A 179 14.35 5.00 9.02
C ALA A 179 13.57 3.73 9.41
N SER A 180 12.89 3.06 8.46
CA SER A 180 12.01 1.92 8.76
C SER A 180 12.77 0.69 9.27
N ALA A 181 14.02 0.51 8.85
CA ALA A 181 14.79 -0.69 9.19
C ALA A 181 15.05 -0.77 10.71
N ALA A 182 15.61 0.28 11.30
CA ALA A 182 15.88 0.35 12.73
C ALA A 182 14.61 0.15 13.57
N THR A 183 13.51 0.82 13.20
CA THR A 183 12.22 0.69 13.89
C THR A 183 11.65 -0.73 13.80
N LEU A 184 11.68 -1.35 12.61
CA LEU A 184 11.18 -2.72 12.44
C LEU A 184 12.05 -3.75 13.18
N VAL A 185 13.37 -3.56 13.21
CA VAL A 185 14.31 -4.41 13.96
C VAL A 185 14.09 -4.25 15.47
N SER A 186 13.95 -3.02 15.98
CA SER A 186 13.61 -2.76 17.39
C SER A 186 12.26 -3.39 17.75
N GLY A 187 11.25 -3.22 16.90
CA GLY A 187 9.94 -3.86 17.04
C GLY A 187 10.02 -5.38 17.12
N LEU A 188 10.86 -6.01 16.28
CA LEU A 188 11.09 -7.45 16.31
C LEU A 188 11.88 -7.90 17.55
N ALA A 189 12.72 -7.05 18.14
CA ALA A 189 13.42 -7.36 19.38
C ALA A 189 12.44 -7.42 20.57
N ALA A 190 11.45 -6.53 20.61
CA ALA A 190 10.45 -6.44 21.67
C ALA A 190 9.00 -6.42 21.13
N PRO A 191 8.50 -7.52 20.53
CA PRO A 191 7.14 -7.58 20.02
C PRO A 191 6.13 -7.64 21.17
N ARG A 192 5.00 -6.94 21.06
CA ARG A 192 3.94 -6.94 22.08
C ARG A 192 2.97 -8.10 21.92
N SER A 193 3.00 -8.81 20.79
CA SER A 193 2.23 -10.03 20.60
C SER A 193 2.84 -10.93 19.52
N SER A 194 2.42 -12.20 19.51
CA SER A 194 2.74 -13.13 18.43
C SER A 194 2.18 -12.69 17.07
N PHE A 195 1.06 -11.97 17.07
CA PHE A 195 0.43 -11.46 15.86
C PHE A 195 1.28 -10.33 15.25
N GLU A 196 1.64 -9.35 16.07
CA GLU A 196 2.55 -8.27 15.67
C GLU A 196 3.91 -8.82 15.18
N GLU A 197 4.47 -9.79 15.90
CA GLU A 197 5.75 -10.41 15.52
C GLU A 197 5.71 -11.06 14.13
N TYR A 198 4.60 -11.70 13.76
CA TYR A 198 4.42 -12.28 12.43
C TYR A 198 4.43 -11.20 11.33
N HIS A 199 3.77 -10.08 11.58
CA HIS A 199 3.72 -8.95 10.64
C HIS A 199 5.05 -8.19 10.56
N LEU A 200 5.75 -8.03 11.68
CA LEU A 200 7.11 -7.47 11.68
C LEU A 200 8.04 -8.31 10.81
N LEU A 201 8.05 -9.64 10.98
CA LEU A 201 8.83 -10.53 10.12
C LEU A 201 8.42 -10.45 8.64
N THR A 202 7.13 -10.25 8.35
CA THR A 202 6.62 -10.10 6.98
C THR A 202 7.09 -8.79 6.36
N ALA A 203 6.94 -7.66 7.06
CA ALA A 203 7.42 -6.36 6.62
C ALA A 203 8.95 -6.36 6.39
N LEU A 204 9.72 -6.93 7.32
CA LEU A 204 11.16 -7.06 7.20
C LEU A 204 11.56 -7.88 5.96
N ARG A 205 10.86 -8.99 5.71
CA ARG A 205 11.07 -9.81 4.51
C ARG A 205 10.81 -9.03 3.22
N LEU A 206 9.71 -8.27 3.16
CA LEU A 206 9.36 -7.50 1.97
C LEU A 206 10.37 -6.38 1.66
N HIS A 207 10.98 -5.82 2.70
CA HIS A 207 11.73 -4.56 2.59
C HIS A 207 13.23 -4.65 2.80
N HIS A 208 13.77 -5.82 3.16
CA HIS A 208 15.20 -5.97 3.44
C HIS A 208 16.12 -5.50 2.30
N ARG A 209 15.66 -5.57 1.05
CA ARG A 209 16.40 -5.08 -0.14
C ARG A 209 16.67 -3.57 -0.14
N TYR A 210 15.93 -2.81 0.67
CA TYR A 210 16.10 -1.36 0.82
C TYR A 210 16.98 -1.00 2.01
N PHE A 211 17.40 -1.99 2.80
CA PHE A 211 18.22 -1.77 3.99
C PHE A 211 19.69 -1.70 3.62
N THR A 212 20.47 -0.98 4.43
CA THR A 212 21.93 -0.97 4.36
C THR A 212 22.49 -2.34 4.77
N ARG A 213 23.75 -2.60 4.40
CA ARG A 213 24.42 -3.86 4.77
C ARG A 213 24.47 -4.07 6.29
N ASP A 214 24.71 -3.02 7.05
CA ASP A 214 24.81 -3.08 8.52
C ASP A 214 23.45 -3.38 9.15
N GLU A 215 22.37 -2.83 8.61
CA GLU A 215 21.00 -3.12 9.03
C GLU A 215 20.61 -4.59 8.71
N VAL A 216 20.95 -5.08 7.52
CA VAL A 216 20.74 -6.49 7.15
C VAL A 216 21.53 -7.43 8.06
N GLN A 217 22.78 -7.11 8.37
CA GLN A 217 23.59 -7.91 9.30
C GLN A 217 23.00 -7.91 10.71
N SER A 218 22.56 -6.75 11.20
CA SER A 218 21.94 -6.61 12.53
C SER A 218 20.64 -7.42 12.62
N LEU A 219 19.81 -7.35 11.58
CA LEU A 219 18.58 -8.12 11.47
C LEU A 219 18.84 -9.63 11.39
N ARG A 220 19.83 -10.05 10.60
CA ARG A 220 20.23 -11.46 10.51
C ARG A 220 20.66 -11.99 11.87
N ALA A 221 21.55 -11.27 12.57
CA ALA A 221 22.02 -11.65 13.90
C ALA A 221 20.85 -11.75 14.91
N LEU A 222 19.91 -10.81 14.87
CA LEU A 222 18.70 -10.85 15.71
C LEU A 222 17.86 -12.10 15.44
N VAL A 223 17.59 -12.41 14.16
CA VAL A 223 16.77 -13.56 13.76
C VAL A 223 17.46 -14.89 14.10
N GLU A 224 18.77 -14.99 13.89
CA GLU A 224 19.58 -16.18 14.23
C GLU A 224 19.53 -16.45 15.73
N ARG A 225 19.84 -15.45 16.54
CA ARG A 225 19.78 -15.56 18.01
C ARG A 225 18.40 -16.01 18.48
N ARG A 226 17.32 -15.38 18.01
CA ARG A 226 15.95 -15.76 18.40
C ARG A 226 15.55 -17.18 17.94
N LEU A 227 16.08 -17.66 16.80
CA LEU A 227 15.88 -19.03 16.35
C LEU A 227 16.59 -20.04 17.26
N GLU A 228 17.80 -19.72 17.74
CA GLU A 228 18.61 -20.54 18.63
C GLU A 228 18.03 -20.59 20.06
N GLU A 229 17.59 -19.44 20.56
CA GLU A 229 16.90 -19.30 21.86
C GLU A 229 15.52 -19.99 21.89
N GLY A 230 15.02 -20.43 20.74
CA GLY A 230 13.70 -21.07 20.66
C GLY A 230 12.53 -20.10 20.88
N ALA A 231 12.73 -18.80 20.62
CA ALA A 231 11.70 -17.77 20.78
C ALA A 231 10.42 -18.05 19.97
N TRP A 232 10.54 -18.85 18.89
CA TRP A 232 9.43 -19.33 18.08
C TRP A 232 9.19 -20.84 18.25
N PRO A 233 7.99 -21.25 18.72
CA PRO A 233 7.64 -22.66 18.86
C PRO A 233 7.88 -23.47 17.58
N ALA A 234 8.27 -24.73 17.75
CA ALA A 234 8.41 -25.66 16.64
C ALA A 234 7.08 -25.79 15.88
N GLY A 235 7.13 -25.76 14.55
CA GLY A 235 5.94 -25.83 13.69
C GLY A 235 5.15 -24.52 13.55
N SER A 236 5.51 -23.44 14.27
CA SER A 236 4.83 -22.15 14.10
C SER A 236 5.17 -21.46 12.78
N ASP A 237 4.19 -20.76 12.19
CA ASP A 237 4.39 -19.98 10.97
C ASP A 237 5.50 -18.94 11.12
N ARG A 238 5.59 -18.31 12.30
CA ARG A 238 6.66 -17.37 12.68
C ARG A 238 8.04 -17.99 12.54
N ARG A 239 8.23 -19.23 13.01
CA ARG A 239 9.51 -19.95 12.85
C ARG A 239 9.83 -20.22 11.38
N GLY A 240 8.83 -20.61 10.60
CA GLY A 240 8.97 -20.81 9.16
C GLY A 240 9.34 -19.51 8.43
N LEU A 241 8.71 -18.40 8.80
CA LEU A 241 8.97 -17.08 8.24
C LEU A 241 10.36 -16.56 8.64
N ALA A 242 10.74 -16.67 9.91
CA ALA A 242 12.07 -16.29 10.39
C ALA A 242 13.19 -17.03 9.65
N ARG A 243 13.01 -18.33 9.37
CA ARG A 243 13.98 -19.11 8.56
C ARG A 243 14.10 -18.59 7.13
N ARG A 244 12.99 -18.17 6.50
CA ARG A 244 13.00 -17.57 5.16
C ARG A 244 13.71 -16.22 5.17
N VAL A 245 13.38 -15.37 6.14
CA VAL A 245 14.04 -14.06 6.36
C VAL A 245 15.55 -14.25 6.47
N ARG A 246 16.03 -15.17 7.32
CA ARG A 246 17.47 -15.48 7.44
C ARG A 246 18.09 -15.96 6.13
N ALA A 247 17.41 -16.85 5.40
CA ALA A 247 17.92 -17.39 4.14
C ALA A 247 18.06 -16.31 3.06
N GLU A 248 17.07 -15.42 2.94
CA GLU A 248 17.09 -14.31 1.98
C GLU A 248 18.18 -13.28 2.29
N MET A 249 18.58 -13.11 3.55
CA MET A 249 19.66 -12.19 3.96
C MET A 249 21.07 -12.77 3.82
N SER A 250 21.18 -14.04 3.44
CA SER A 250 22.45 -14.76 3.32
C SER A 250 22.93 -14.89 1.87
N GLY A 251 22.08 -14.55 0.89
CA GLY A 251 22.40 -14.47 -0.54
C GLY A 251 22.75 -13.05 -0.95
#